data_AF-A0A7W1NTJ5-F1
#
_entry.id   AF-A0A7W1NTJ5-F1
#
_cell.length_a   1.000
_cell.length_b   1.000
_cell.length_c   1.000
_cell.angle_alpha   90.00
_cell.angle_beta   90.00
_cell.angle_gamma   90.00
#
_symmetry.space_group_name_H-M   'P 1'
#
loop_
_entity.id
_entity.type
_entity.pdbx_description
1 polymer ?
#
loop_
_entity_poly.entity_id
_entity_poly.type
_entity_poly.pdbx_seq_one_letter_code
_entity_poly.pdbx_strand_id
1 'polypeptide(L)'
;MARQELELAKDLINEKQYDKARMLLMKVKEDPTAQKWLEKLDELSPVKVEKATTDERSDGDSSAWQYAALEVKRAYGIQYKVNGESKQDWKDQPIYYALNQLGRDGWEMISMESINEFSVYILKRPGAAAVKKIDVWDQ
;
A
#
# COMPACT_ATOMS: atom_id res chain seq x y z
N MET A 1 18.17 11.29 33.21
CA MET A 1 18.19 10.59 31.91
C MET A 1 17.08 11.08 30.97
N ALA A 2 15.85 11.33 31.43
CA ALA A 2 14.72 11.73 30.57
C ALA A 2 14.89 13.03 29.75
N ARG A 3 15.68 14.03 30.23
CA ARG A 3 15.86 15.31 29.51
C ARG A 3 16.61 15.18 28.18
N GLN A 4 17.58 14.27 28.09
CA GLN A 4 18.37 14.07 26.86
C GLN A 4 17.54 13.40 25.77
N GLU A 5 16.67 12.45 26.14
CA GLU A 5 15.75 11.79 25.19
C GLU A 5 14.69 12.77 24.66
N LEU A 6 14.28 13.76 25.45
CA LEU A 6 13.40 14.84 25.02
C LEU A 6 14.09 15.79 24.03
N GLU A 7 15.30 16.25 24.29
CA GLU A 7 16.02 17.10 23.33
C GLU A 7 16.24 16.38 21.99
N LEU A 8 16.61 15.10 22.04
CA LEU A 8 16.80 14.29 20.85
C LEU A 8 15.49 14.05 20.09
N ALA A 9 14.37 13.87 20.80
CA ALA A 9 13.05 13.81 20.17
C ALA A 9 12.70 15.13 19.48
N LYS A 10 13.04 16.29 20.07
CA LYS A 10 12.78 17.61 19.46
C LYS A 10 13.54 17.80 18.15
N ASP A 11 14.81 17.39 18.12
CA ASP A 11 15.63 17.46 16.90
C ASP A 11 15.07 16.55 15.80
N LEU A 12 14.62 15.34 16.15
CA LEU A 12 13.98 14.44 15.19
C LEU A 12 12.66 14.99 14.63
N ILE A 13 11.88 15.73 15.43
CA ILE A 13 10.68 16.42 14.95
C ILE A 13 11.04 17.52 13.93
N ASN A 14 12.11 18.28 14.19
CA ASN A 14 12.61 19.30 13.27
C ASN A 14 13.15 18.69 11.96
N GLU A 15 13.81 17.53 12.06
CA GLU A 15 14.31 16.76 10.92
C GLU A 15 13.22 15.98 10.16
N LYS A 16 11.95 16.12 10.54
CA LYS A 16 10.78 15.42 9.97
C LYS A 16 10.83 13.89 10.14
N GLN A 17 11.60 13.39 11.11
CA GLN A 17 11.70 11.96 11.43
C GLN A 17 10.67 11.60 12.51
N TYR A 18 9.39 11.76 12.19
CA TYR A 18 8.29 11.63 13.14
C TYR A 18 8.19 10.22 13.77
N ASP A 19 8.49 9.16 13.02
CA ASP A 19 8.46 7.78 13.53
C ASP A 19 9.49 7.55 14.65
N LYS A 20 10.71 8.06 14.45
CA LYS A 20 11.79 7.93 15.44
C LYS A 20 11.53 8.80 16.66
N ALA A 21 11.03 10.02 16.45
CA ALA A 21 10.62 10.90 17.53
C ALA A 21 9.52 10.24 18.38
N ARG A 22 8.54 9.59 17.74
CA ARG A 22 7.45 8.89 18.42
C ARG A 22 7.95 7.73 19.27
N MET A 23 8.89 6.92 18.77
CA MET A 23 9.50 5.83 19.55
C MET A 23 10.19 6.32 20.82
N LEU A 24 10.92 7.44 20.73
CA LEU A 24 11.58 8.03 21.89
C LEU A 24 10.57 8.62 22.87
N LEU A 25 9.57 9.36 22.37
CA LEU A 25 8.53 9.94 23.23
C LEU A 25 7.64 8.87 23.87
N MET A 26 7.44 7.71 23.23
CA MET A 26 6.72 6.57 23.79
C MET A 26 7.51 5.88 24.90
N LYS A 27 8.84 5.87 24.80
CA LYS A 27 9.75 5.37 25.84
C LYS A 27 9.79 6.31 27.06
N VAL A 28 9.59 7.61 26.85
CA VAL A 28 9.56 8.66 27.89
C VAL A 28 8.12 9.07 28.22
N LYS A 29 7.20 8.09 28.35
CA LYS A 29 5.77 8.32 28.60
C LYS A 29 5.45 8.98 29.97
N GLU A 30 6.43 8.99 30.87
CA GLU A 30 6.30 9.50 32.24
C GLU A 30 6.37 11.03 32.33
N ASP A 31 6.80 11.74 31.27
CA ASP A 31 6.88 13.20 31.27
C ASP A 31 5.64 13.82 30.59
N PRO A 32 4.93 14.75 31.25
CA PRO A 32 3.77 15.44 30.66
C PRO A 32 4.13 16.24 29.39
N THR A 33 5.40 16.61 29.22
CA THR A 33 5.88 17.29 28.02
C THR A 33 5.91 16.35 26.81
N ALA A 34 6.28 15.08 27.02
CA ALA A 34 6.33 14.09 25.95
C ALA A 34 4.93 13.79 25.39
N GLN A 35 3.92 13.78 26.26
CA GLN A 35 2.52 13.58 25.87
C GLN A 35 2.01 14.69 24.96
N LYS A 36 2.29 15.96 25.30
CA LYS A 36 1.93 17.10 24.44
C LYS A 36 2.61 17.06 23.08
N TRP A 37 3.84 16.55 23.02
CA TRP A 37 4.57 16.42 21.75
C TRP A 37 4.08 15.26 20.92
N LEU A 38 3.67 14.15 21.54
CA LEU A 38 2.98 13.06 20.85
C LEU A 38 1.66 13.52 20.25
N GLU A 39 0.86 14.27 20.99
CA GLU A 39 -0.42 14.82 20.52
C GLU A 39 -0.21 15.80 19.36
N LYS A 40 0.79 16.68 19.46
CA LYS A 40 1.16 17.60 18.37
C LYS A 40 1.73 16.86 17.15
N LEU A 41 2.42 15.74 17.35
CA LEU A 41 2.89 14.88 16.27
C LEU A 41 1.74 14.18 15.56
N ASP A 42 0.76 13.68 16.31
CA ASP A 42 -0.44 13.05 15.75
C ASP A 42 -1.31 14.08 14.97
N GLU A 43 -1.28 15.37 15.35
CA GLU A 43 -1.94 16.45 14.59
C GLU A 43 -1.17 16.83 13.31
N LEU A 44 0.17 16.96 13.38
CA LEU A 44 1.00 17.36 12.23
C LEU A 44 1.19 16.23 11.20
N SER A 45 1.16 14.99 11.68
CA SER A 45 1.36 13.77 10.91
C SER A 45 0.41 12.73 11.50
N PRO A 46 -0.89 12.75 11.13
CA PRO A 46 -1.77 11.66 11.49
C PRO A 46 -1.21 10.40 10.85
N VAL A 47 -0.51 9.60 11.66
CA VAL A 47 -0.17 8.25 11.29
C VAL A 47 -1.51 7.58 11.10
N LYS A 48 -1.93 7.41 9.85
CA LYS A 48 -2.84 6.33 9.46
C LYS A 48 -2.24 5.10 10.11
N VAL A 49 -2.81 4.72 11.25
CA VAL A 49 -2.42 3.54 11.96
C VAL A 49 -2.87 2.39 11.06
N GLU A 50 -2.05 2.06 10.07
CA GLU A 50 -2.01 0.75 9.45
C GLU A 50 -1.51 -0.19 10.53
N LYS A 51 -2.42 -0.49 11.46
CA LYS A 51 -2.34 -1.60 12.38
C LYS A 51 -2.07 -2.81 11.49
N ALA A 52 -0.88 -3.36 11.63
CA ALA A 52 -0.62 -4.75 11.34
C ALA A 52 -1.56 -5.59 12.22
N THR A 53 -2.78 -5.81 11.73
CA THR A 53 -3.70 -6.84 12.18
C THR A 53 -4.24 -7.50 10.93
N THR A 54 -3.64 -8.65 10.64
CA THR A 54 -4.23 -9.80 9.97
C THR A 54 -5.75 -9.83 10.08
N ASP A 55 -6.40 -9.99 8.92
CA ASP A 55 -7.78 -10.44 8.70
C ASP A 55 -8.88 -9.79 9.55
N GLU A 56 -9.64 -8.89 8.94
CA GLU A 56 -11.05 -9.16 8.55
C GLU A 56 -11.69 -7.91 7.93
N ARG A 57 -12.24 -8.11 6.72
CA ARG A 57 -13.36 -7.40 6.08
C ARG A 57 -13.67 -5.99 6.60
N SER A 58 -13.17 -4.99 5.86
CA SER A 58 -13.91 -3.74 5.71
C SER A 58 -14.29 -3.60 4.24
N ASP A 59 -15.51 -4.07 3.95
CA ASP A 59 -16.35 -3.58 2.85
C ASP A 59 -16.55 -2.07 3.06
N GLY A 60 -15.57 -1.30 2.61
CA GLY A 60 -15.65 0.14 2.46
C GLY A 60 -16.33 0.44 1.14
N ASP A 61 -17.66 0.41 1.16
CA ASP A 61 -18.56 0.90 0.11
C ASP A 61 -18.12 2.27 -0.40
N SER A 62 -17.39 2.25 -1.50
CA SER A 62 -17.19 3.38 -2.39
C SER A 62 -16.71 2.79 -3.70
N SER A 63 -17.23 3.31 -4.81
CA SER A 63 -16.82 2.98 -6.18
C SER A 63 -15.36 3.36 -6.45
N ALA A 64 -14.44 2.76 -5.70
CA ALA A 64 -13.03 3.05 -5.71
C ALA A 64 -12.34 2.07 -6.66
N TRP A 65 -11.40 2.61 -7.43
CA TRP A 65 -10.54 1.81 -8.29
C TRP A 65 -9.71 0.84 -7.45
N GLN A 66 -9.70 -0.43 -7.84
CA GLN A 66 -8.75 -1.41 -7.32
C GLN A 66 -7.51 -1.40 -8.20
N TYR A 67 -6.35 -1.53 -7.58
CA TYR A 67 -5.06 -1.58 -8.26
C TYR A 67 -4.38 -2.91 -7.99
N ALA A 68 -3.63 -3.41 -8.97
CA ALA A 68 -2.78 -4.58 -8.82
C ALA A 68 -1.42 -4.33 -9.48
N ALA A 69 -0.38 -4.92 -8.90
CA ALA A 69 0.96 -4.93 -9.45
C ALA A 69 1.30 -6.35 -9.91
N LEU A 70 1.58 -6.51 -11.20
CA LEU A 70 2.17 -7.71 -11.79
C LEU A 70 3.67 -7.50 -11.93
N GLU A 71 4.44 -8.19 -11.11
CA GLU A 71 5.89 -8.21 -11.16
C GLU A 71 6.36 -9.38 -12.00
N VAL A 72 7.32 -9.12 -12.88
CA VAL A 72 7.89 -10.10 -13.80
C VAL A 72 9.39 -10.08 -13.64
N LYS A 73 9.97 -11.20 -13.22
CA LYS A 73 11.41 -11.37 -13.12
C LYS A 73 11.89 -12.34 -14.20
N ARG A 74 12.79 -11.87 -15.05
CA ARG A 74 13.38 -12.61 -16.17
C ARG A 74 14.83 -13.00 -15.84
N ALA A 75 15.02 -13.79 -14.78
CA ALA A 75 16.32 -14.30 -14.38
C ALA A 75 16.27 -15.83 -14.38
N TYR A 76 16.96 -16.47 -15.33
CA TYR A 76 16.98 -17.93 -15.50
C TYR A 76 15.57 -18.54 -15.61
N GLY A 77 14.76 -17.98 -16.51
CA GLY A 77 13.34 -18.27 -16.66
C GLY A 77 12.48 -17.05 -16.40
N ILE A 78 11.16 -17.21 -16.49
CA ILE A 78 10.20 -16.13 -16.24
C ILE A 78 9.38 -16.46 -15.00
N GLN A 79 9.42 -15.56 -14.02
CA GLN A 79 8.68 -15.67 -12.78
C GLN A 79 7.69 -14.51 -12.66
N TYR A 80 6.49 -14.83 -12.19
CA TYR A 80 5.40 -13.88 -12.04
C TYR A 80 4.99 -13.77 -10.58
N LYS A 81 4.77 -12.53 -10.13
CA LYS A 81 4.08 -12.25 -8.88
C LYS A 81 2.95 -11.25 -9.11
N VAL A 82 1.80 -11.48 -8.46
CA VAL A 82 0.67 -10.55 -8.47
C VAL A 82 0.44 -10.10 -7.04
N ASN A 83 0.57 -8.80 -6.76
CA ASN A 83 0.43 -8.22 -5.42
C ASN A 83 1.30 -8.93 -4.36
N GLY A 84 2.52 -9.33 -4.76
CA GLY A 84 3.46 -10.08 -3.92
C GLY A 84 3.27 -11.61 -3.91
N GLU A 85 2.12 -12.13 -4.36
CA GLU A 85 1.87 -13.57 -4.45
C GLU A 85 2.51 -14.18 -5.70
N SER A 86 3.30 -15.24 -5.52
CA SER A 86 3.96 -15.91 -6.65
C SER A 86 2.98 -16.83 -7.40
N LYS A 87 2.85 -16.62 -8.71
CA LYS A 87 2.00 -17.47 -9.57
C LYS A 87 2.87 -18.53 -10.25
N GLN A 88 3.03 -19.67 -9.58
CA GLN A 88 3.85 -20.78 -10.09
C GLN A 88 3.27 -21.37 -11.38
N ASP A 89 1.95 -21.38 -11.52
CA ASP A 89 1.26 -21.88 -12.74
C ASP A 89 1.56 -21.04 -13.98
N TRP A 90 2.12 -19.85 -13.80
CA TRP A 90 2.49 -18.94 -14.89
C TRP A 90 4.00 -18.97 -15.16
N LYS A 91 4.76 -19.79 -14.43
CA LYS A 91 6.20 -19.88 -14.60
C LYS A 91 6.56 -20.25 -16.04
N ASP A 92 7.54 -19.54 -16.58
CA ASP A 92 8.06 -19.69 -17.95
C ASP A 92 7.00 -19.50 -19.05
N GLN A 93 5.81 -19.02 -18.69
CA GLN A 93 4.82 -18.57 -19.67
C GLN A 93 5.24 -17.20 -20.22
N PRO A 94 4.85 -16.89 -21.46
CA PRO A 94 5.06 -15.56 -22.02
C PRO A 94 4.16 -14.51 -21.38
N ILE A 95 4.58 -13.25 -21.38
CA ILE A 95 3.87 -12.14 -20.70
C ILE A 95 2.40 -11.99 -21.12
N TYR A 96 2.08 -12.22 -22.39
CA TYR A 96 0.71 -12.12 -22.88
C TYR A 96 -0.22 -13.14 -22.19
N TYR A 97 0.31 -14.29 -21.74
CA TYR A 97 -0.49 -15.27 -21.00
C TYR A 97 -0.96 -14.68 -19.67
N ALA A 98 -0.04 -14.13 -18.87
CA ALA A 98 -0.36 -13.51 -17.59
C ALA A 98 -1.30 -12.30 -17.75
N LEU A 99 -1.04 -11.43 -18.75
CA LEU A 99 -1.90 -10.29 -19.04
C LEU A 99 -3.31 -10.71 -19.49
N ASN A 100 -3.42 -11.77 -20.29
CA ASN A 100 -4.73 -12.29 -20.71
C ASN A 100 -5.51 -12.89 -19.53
N GLN A 101 -4.85 -13.58 -18.59
CA GLN A 101 -5.52 -14.08 -17.40
C GLN A 101 -6.06 -12.93 -16.55
N LEU A 102 -5.24 -11.90 -16.30
CA LEU A 102 -5.67 -10.71 -15.56
C LEU A 102 -6.77 -9.94 -16.30
N GLY A 103 -6.68 -9.82 -17.63
CA GLY A 103 -7.71 -9.20 -18.46
C GLY A 103 -9.06 -9.93 -18.40
N ARG A 104 -9.06 -11.27 -18.33
CA ARG A 104 -10.28 -12.07 -18.12
C ARG A 104 -10.93 -11.78 -16.76
N ASP A 105 -10.12 -11.48 -15.76
CA ASP A 105 -10.56 -11.08 -14.42
C ASP A 105 -10.96 -9.59 -14.32
N GLY A 106 -11.00 -8.89 -15.46
CA GLY A 106 -11.42 -7.49 -15.56
C GLY A 106 -10.32 -6.47 -15.23
N TRP A 107 -9.05 -6.90 -15.17
CA TRP A 107 -7.94 -5.98 -14.96
C TRP A 107 -7.48 -5.34 -16.26
N GLU A 108 -7.30 -4.03 -16.21
CA GLU A 108 -6.78 -3.22 -17.31
C GLU A 108 -5.39 -2.70 -16.95
N MET A 109 -4.41 -2.94 -17.81
CA MET A 109 -3.07 -2.40 -17.63
C MET A 109 -3.07 -0.88 -17.86
N ILE A 110 -2.48 -0.12 -16.92
CA ILE A 110 -2.39 1.34 -16.99
C ILE A 110 -0.96 1.87 -17.04
N SER A 111 0.00 1.11 -16.52
CA SER A 111 1.39 1.50 -16.54
C SER A 111 2.28 0.26 -16.66
N MET A 112 3.44 0.46 -17.25
CA MET A 112 4.50 -0.54 -17.35
C MET A 112 5.82 0.16 -17.05
N GLU A 113 6.55 -0.37 -16.08
CA GLU A 113 7.91 0.03 -15.78
C GLU A 113 8.82 -1.19 -15.97
N SER A 114 10.00 -0.98 -16.54
CA SER A 114 10.98 -2.05 -16.73
C SER A 114 12.37 -1.56 -16.38
N ILE A 115 13.00 -2.25 -15.43
CA ILE A 115 14.36 -2.01 -14.97
C ILE A 115 15.14 -3.32 -15.12
N ASN A 116 16.03 -3.37 -16.11
CA ASN A 116 16.84 -4.55 -16.44
C ASN A 116 15.98 -5.81 -16.65
N GLU A 117 16.17 -6.82 -15.80
CA GLU A 117 15.47 -8.11 -15.83
C GLU A 117 14.14 -8.12 -15.06
N PHE A 118 13.76 -6.97 -14.48
CA PHE A 118 12.55 -6.83 -13.69
C PHE A 118 11.58 -5.88 -14.40
N SER A 119 10.35 -6.33 -14.62
CA SER A 119 9.27 -5.50 -15.16
C SER A 119 8.10 -5.49 -14.19
N VAL A 120 7.52 -4.31 -13.94
CA VAL A 120 6.32 -4.14 -13.14
C VAL A 120 5.22 -3.58 -14.03
N TYR A 121 4.08 -4.25 -14.06
CA TYR A 121 2.88 -3.78 -14.74
C TYR A 121 1.87 -3.40 -13.68
N ILE A 122 1.38 -2.16 -13.74
CA ILE A 122 0.32 -1.69 -12.86
C ILE A 122 -1.00 -1.83 -13.61
N LEU A 123 -1.95 -2.50 -12.98
CA LEU A 123 -3.29 -2.72 -13.50
C LEU A 123 -4.32 -2.04 -12.60
N LYS A 124 -5.45 -1.67 -13.17
CA LYS A 124 -6.63 -1.20 -12.46
C LYS A 124 -7.84 -2.04 -12.82
N ARG A 125 -8.82 -2.07 -11.94
CA ARG A 125 -10.19 -2.49 -12.26
C ARG A 125 -11.17 -1.67 -11.44
N PRO A 126 -12.42 -1.48 -11.89
CA PRO A 126 -13.43 -0.94 -11.00
C PRO A 126 -13.53 -1.87 -9.78
N GLY A 127 -13.42 -1.32 -8.56
CA GLY A 127 -13.88 -2.03 -7.37
C GLY A 127 -15.35 -2.36 -7.53
N ALA A 128 -15.85 -3.34 -6.77
CA ALA A 128 -17.23 -3.81 -6.86
C ALA A 128 -18.26 -2.73 -6.43
N ALA A 129 -18.31 -1.60 -7.13
CA ALA A 129 -19.51 -0.84 -7.29
C ALA A 129 -20.44 -1.75 -8.07
N ALA A 130 -21.47 -2.27 -7.40
CA ALA A 130 -22.58 -2.92 -8.06
C ALA A 130 -22.99 -2.01 -9.24
N VAL A 131 -22.67 -2.44 -10.46
CA VAL A 131 -23.20 -1.82 -11.67
C VAL A 131 -24.69 -2.11 -11.61
N LYS A 132 -25.45 -1.23 -10.94
CA LYS A 132 -26.90 -1.19 -11.10
C LYS A 132 -27.10 -0.95 -12.59
N LYS A 133 -27.54 -2.01 -13.30
CA LYS A 133 -28.11 -1.87 -14.63
C LYS A 133 -29.07 -0.69 -14.57
N ILE A 134 -28.74 0.37 -15.30
CA ILE A 134 -29.70 1.43 -15.55
C ILE A 134 -30.64 0.82 -16.59
N ASP A 135 -31.79 0.32 -16.16
CA ASP A 135 -32.87 -0.01 -17.08
C ASP A 135 -33.34 1.31 -17.69
N VAL A 136 -32.84 1.61 -18.89
CA VAL A 136 -33.35 2.68 -19.73
C VAL A 136 -34.72 2.20 -20.21
N TRP A 137 -35.78 2.79 -19.67
CA TRP A 137 -37.12 2.64 -20.22
C TRP A 137 -37.17 3.43 -21.53
N ASP A 138 -37.32 2.72 -22.66
CA ASP A 138 -37.67 3.32 -23.94
C ASP A 138 -38.99 4.09 -23.79
N GLN A 139 -38.99 5.36 -24.20
CA GLN A 139 -40.18 6.19 -24.40
C GLN A 139 -40.31 6.57 -25.87
#